data_AF-A0A5Q0EJX2-F1
#
_entry.id   AF-A0A5Q0EJX2-F1
#
_cell.length_a   1.000
_cell.length_b   1.000
_cell.length_c   1.000
_cell.angle_alpha   90.00
_cell.angle_beta   90.00
_cell.angle_gamma   90.00
#
_symmetry.space_group_name_H-M   'P 1'
#
loop_
_entity.id
_entity.type
_entity.pdbx_description
1 polymer ?
#
loop_
_entity_poly.entity_id
_entity_poly.type
_entity_poly.pdbx_seq_one_letter_code
_entity_poly.pdbx_strand_id
1 'polypeptide(L)'
;MALIAQSITLYYDQGRDRLNLLFLDAEQQRLTGVLTRRLLKGWLDLLPDWLSKHSPHANSQYRREIEQLQHQQAQQQVPVMQNQVSLAAPSASFLIETLNMNLLGNGSVRLSFINGDRQQEVILVLTISELHKLLAEMLAKVEDWDLINPWMPDALGPGGSGLHALH
;
A
#
# COMPACT_ATOMS: atom_id res chain seq x y z
N MET A 1 7.38 -13.73 -16.92
CA MET A 1 7.93 -14.36 -15.70
C MET A 1 7.25 -13.74 -14.50
N ALA A 2 6.72 -14.56 -13.61
CA ALA A 2 6.04 -14.09 -12.40
C ALA A 2 6.91 -14.37 -11.18
N LEU A 3 7.12 -13.37 -10.32
CA LEU A 3 7.79 -13.49 -9.03
C LEU A 3 6.75 -13.46 -7.91
N ILE A 4 6.77 -14.43 -6.99
CA ILE A 4 5.91 -14.41 -5.81
C ILE A 4 6.71 -13.83 -4.65
N ALA A 5 6.39 -12.59 -4.29
CA ALA A 5 7.08 -11.87 -3.23
C ALA A 5 6.60 -12.32 -1.85
N GLN A 6 7.55 -12.51 -0.94
CA GLN A 6 7.30 -12.74 0.48
C GLN A 6 7.40 -11.45 1.30
N SER A 7 8.17 -10.48 0.82
CA SER A 7 8.28 -9.17 1.47
C SER A 7 8.46 -8.06 0.44
N ILE A 8 8.15 -6.85 0.90
CA ILE A 8 8.22 -5.62 0.12
C ILE A 8 8.88 -4.52 0.97
N THR A 9 9.78 -3.76 0.36
CA THR A 9 10.42 -2.58 0.96
C THR A 9 10.14 -1.37 0.08
N LEU A 10 9.70 -0.27 0.68
CA LEU A 10 9.31 0.95 -0.02
C LEU A 10 10.36 2.04 0.16
N TYR A 11 10.74 2.71 -0.92
CA TYR A 11 11.59 3.90 -0.85
C TYR A 11 11.26 4.89 -1.97
N TYR A 12 11.23 6.16 -1.61
CA TYR A 12 10.89 7.24 -2.52
C TYR A 12 12.15 7.83 -3.17
N ASP A 13 12.17 7.87 -4.49
CA ASP A 13 13.18 8.57 -5.28
C ASP A 13 12.64 9.96 -5.64
N GLN A 14 12.96 10.94 -4.79
CA GLN A 14 12.59 12.35 -4.98
C GLN A 14 13.11 12.93 -6.30
N GLY A 15 14.29 12.51 -6.75
CA GLY A 15 14.91 13.05 -7.97
C GLY A 15 14.15 12.66 -9.24
N ARG A 16 13.37 11.57 -9.19
CA ARG A 16 12.61 11.05 -10.34
C ARG A 16 11.10 11.05 -10.12
N ASP A 17 10.62 11.56 -8.99
CA ASP A 17 9.21 11.54 -8.60
C ASP A 17 8.61 10.12 -8.70
N ARG A 18 9.30 9.14 -8.10
CA ARG A 18 8.95 7.71 -8.20
C ARG A 18 9.00 7.00 -6.86
N LEU A 19 7.98 6.19 -6.58
CA LEU A 19 7.98 5.26 -5.46
C LEU A 19 8.54 3.93 -5.95
N ASN A 20 9.59 3.43 -5.32
CA ASN A 20 10.18 2.14 -5.64
C ASN A 20 9.75 1.09 -4.62
N LEU A 21 9.46 -0.11 -5.14
CA LEU A 21 8.98 -1.25 -4.40
C LEU A 21 9.99 -2.38 -4.63
N LEU A 22 10.87 -2.60 -3.67
CA LEU A 22 11.81 -3.71 -3.70
C LEU A 22 11.12 -4.96 -3.18
N PHE A 23 10.96 -5.96 -4.04
CA PHE A 23 10.37 -7.24 -3.74
C PHE A 23 11.45 -8.29 -3.49
N LEU A 24 11.22 -9.13 -2.49
CA LEU A 24 12.02 -10.31 -2.19
C LEU A 24 11.14 -11.56 -2.23
N ASP A 25 11.57 -12.59 -2.95
CA ASP A 25 10.92 -13.90 -2.93
C ASP A 25 11.50 -14.84 -1.86
N ALA A 26 11.06 -16.10 -1.87
CA ALA A 26 11.53 -17.14 -0.96
C ALA A 26 13.04 -17.42 -1.06
N GLU A 27 13.61 -17.20 -2.25
CA GLU A 27 15.01 -17.44 -2.57
C GLU A 27 15.86 -16.17 -2.40
N GLN A 28 15.29 -15.10 -1.84
CA GLN A 28 15.93 -13.78 -1.70
C GLN A 28 16.28 -13.12 -3.04
N GLN A 29 15.64 -13.54 -4.14
CA GLN A 29 15.77 -12.86 -5.42
C GLN A 29 15.12 -11.48 -5.33
N ARG A 30 15.83 -10.49 -5.89
CA ARG A 30 15.46 -9.07 -5.79
C ARG A 30 14.90 -8.56 -7.10
N LEU A 31 13.74 -7.93 -7.04
CA LEU A 31 13.15 -7.23 -8.17
C LEU A 31 12.55 -5.91 -7.71
N THR A 32 12.86 -4.82 -8.40
CA THR A 32 12.35 -3.49 -8.06
C THR A 32 11.25 -3.08 -9.02
N GLY A 33 10.02 -2.92 -8.52
CA GLY A 33 8.95 -2.28 -9.25
C GLY A 33 8.99 -0.77 -9.04
N VAL A 34 8.84 -0.01 -10.12
CA VAL A 34 8.81 1.45 -10.10
C VAL A 34 7.36 1.91 -10.28
N LEU A 35 6.82 2.56 -9.28
CA LEU A 35 5.45 3.09 -9.26
C LEU A 35 5.46 4.60 -9.48
N THR A 36 4.57 5.06 -10.35
CA THR A 36 4.38 6.48 -10.65
C THR A 36 3.24 7.07 -9.82
N ARG A 37 3.30 8.38 -9.58
CA ARG A 37 2.22 9.14 -8.95
C ARG A 37 0.86 8.92 -9.61
N ARG A 38 0.83 8.95 -10.94
CA ARG A 38 -0.40 8.74 -11.72
C ARG A 38 -1.01 7.37 -11.47
N LEU A 39 -0.18 6.32 -11.46
CA LEU A 39 -0.68 4.96 -11.25
C LEU A 39 -1.17 4.76 -9.81
N LEU A 40 -0.42 5.26 -8.82
CA LEU A 40 -0.85 5.19 -7.42
C LEU A 40 -2.17 5.93 -7.21
N LYS A 41 -2.30 7.16 -7.73
CA LYS A 41 -3.54 7.93 -7.66
C LYS A 41 -4.72 7.17 -8.28
N GLY A 42 -4.58 6.70 -9.51
CA GLY A 42 -5.65 5.96 -10.19
C GLY A 42 -6.03 4.68 -9.46
N TRP A 43 -5.09 4.02 -8.80
CA TRP A 43 -5.39 2.86 -7.96
C TRP A 43 -6.15 3.23 -6.69
N LEU A 44 -5.78 4.32 -6.01
CA LEU A 44 -6.48 4.82 -4.83
C LEU A 44 -7.93 5.21 -5.15
N ASP A 45 -8.17 5.79 -6.33
CA ASP A 45 -9.52 6.19 -6.79
C ASP A 45 -10.46 4.98 -6.98
N LEU A 46 -9.92 3.80 -7.32
CA LEU A 46 -10.70 2.57 -7.56
C LEU A 46 -10.93 1.72 -6.30
N LEU A 47 -10.16 2.00 -5.25
CA LEU A 47 -10.12 1.21 -4.03
C LEU A 47 -11.46 1.20 -3.26
N PRO A 48 -12.17 2.33 -3.06
CA PRO A 48 -13.44 2.34 -2.33
C PRO A 48 -14.50 1.44 -2.96
N ASP A 49 -14.59 1.47 -4.30
CA ASP A 49 -15.53 0.66 -5.07
C ASP A 49 -15.21 -0.82 -4.97
N TRP A 50 -13.91 -1.17 -5.07
CA TRP A 50 -13.45 -2.54 -4.91
C TRP A 50 -13.80 -3.07 -3.51
N LEU A 51 -13.53 -2.28 -2.47
CA LEU A 51 -13.85 -2.65 -1.09
C LEU A 51 -15.35 -2.85 -0.89
N SER A 52 -16.17 -1.96 -1.41
CA SER A 52 -17.63 -2.05 -1.29
C SER A 52 -18.18 -3.33 -1.93
N LYS A 53 -17.63 -3.74 -3.09
CA LYS A 53 -18.05 -4.94 -3.83
C LYS A 53 -17.59 -6.24 -3.19
N HIS A 54 -16.38 -6.25 -2.63
CA HIS A 54 -15.76 -7.45 -2.08
C HIS A 54 -15.95 -7.59 -0.57
N SER A 55 -16.68 -6.65 0.06
CA SER A 55 -16.85 -6.61 1.52
C SER A 55 -18.13 -5.86 1.99
N PRO A 56 -19.34 -6.32 1.63
CA PRO A 56 -20.59 -5.67 2.07
C PRO A 56 -20.88 -5.81 3.57
N HIS A 57 -20.29 -6.79 4.27
CA HIS A 57 -20.37 -6.94 5.74
C HIS A 57 -19.02 -6.73 6.43
N ALA A 58 -17.93 -7.02 5.73
CA ALA A 58 -16.61 -6.79 6.25
C ALA A 58 -16.21 -5.30 6.23
N ASN A 59 -17.03 -4.37 5.72
CA ASN A 59 -16.79 -2.95 5.96
C ASN A 59 -16.84 -2.63 7.47
N SER A 60 -17.68 -3.33 8.25
CA SER A 60 -17.73 -3.22 9.72
C SER A 60 -16.66 -4.05 10.44
N GLN A 61 -16.26 -5.18 9.85
CA GLN A 61 -15.27 -6.07 10.45
C GLN A 61 -13.85 -5.57 10.16
N TYR A 62 -13.55 -5.19 8.92
CA TYR A 62 -12.33 -4.49 8.53
C TYR A 62 -12.22 -3.12 9.16
N ARG A 63 -13.31 -2.34 9.31
CA ARG A 63 -13.24 -1.14 10.15
C ARG A 63 -12.82 -1.49 11.56
N ARG A 64 -13.43 -2.52 12.18
CA ARG A 64 -13.01 -2.96 13.52
C ARG A 64 -11.56 -3.47 13.56
N GLU A 65 -11.11 -4.22 12.56
CA GLU A 65 -9.72 -4.71 12.47
C GLU A 65 -8.74 -3.56 12.26
N ILE A 66 -9.07 -2.58 11.43
CA ILE A 66 -8.30 -1.35 11.19
C ILE A 66 -8.29 -0.46 12.42
N GLU A 67 -9.45 -0.24 13.06
CA GLU A 67 -9.58 0.51 14.31
C GLU A 67 -8.79 -0.17 15.42
N GLN A 68 -8.86 -1.49 15.55
CA GLN A 68 -8.03 -2.26 16.48
C GLN A 68 -6.55 -2.11 16.15
N LEU A 69 -6.18 -2.11 14.86
CA LEU A 69 -4.81 -1.88 14.42
C LEU A 69 -4.33 -0.46 14.74
N GLN A 70 -5.15 0.55 14.51
CA GLN A 70 -4.86 1.95 14.82
C GLN A 70 -4.76 2.15 16.33
N HIS A 71 -5.67 1.56 17.11
CA HIS A 71 -5.59 1.55 18.57
C HIS A 71 -4.33 0.83 19.05
N GLN A 72 -3.96 -0.29 18.44
CA GLN A 72 -2.71 -1.00 18.75
C GLN A 72 -1.48 -0.20 18.34
N GLN A 73 -1.48 0.50 17.19
CA GLN A 73 -0.38 1.39 16.77
C GLN A 73 -0.28 2.66 17.64
N ALA A 74 -1.41 3.14 18.18
CA ALA A 74 -1.43 4.27 19.12
C ALA A 74 -1.00 3.85 20.54
N GLN A 75 -1.30 2.62 20.96
CA GLN A 75 -0.98 2.10 22.30
C GLN A 75 0.36 1.36 22.37
N GLN A 76 0.81 0.80 21.25
CA GLN A 76 2.10 0.15 21.11
C GLN A 76 2.84 0.87 20.00
N GLN A 77 4.06 1.32 20.28
CA GLN A 77 5.06 1.54 19.25
C GLN A 77 5.30 0.18 18.58
N VAL A 78 4.39 -0.26 17.70
CA VAL A 78 4.53 -1.50 16.94
C VAL A 78 5.87 -1.35 16.24
N PRO A 79 6.87 -2.18 16.57
CA PRO A 79 8.17 -2.04 15.97
C PRO A 79 7.97 -2.34 14.49
N VAL A 80 7.95 -1.28 13.68
CA VAL A 80 8.24 -1.39 12.26
C VAL A 80 9.61 -2.04 12.24
N MET A 81 9.69 -3.33 11.93
CA MET A 81 10.96 -3.95 11.62
C MET A 81 11.47 -3.24 10.36
N GLN A 82 12.19 -2.14 10.59
CA GLN A 82 13.08 -1.54 9.64
C GLN A 82 14.24 -2.52 9.50
N ASN A 83 13.98 -3.66 8.86
CA ASN A 83 15.08 -4.44 8.32
C ASN A 83 15.81 -3.50 7.38
N GLN A 84 17.04 -3.13 7.73
CA GLN A 84 17.95 -2.43 6.85
C GLN A 84 18.27 -3.37 5.69
N VAL A 85 17.35 -3.46 4.72
CA VAL A 85 17.63 -4.09 3.45
C VAL A 85 18.60 -3.16 2.75
N SER A 86 19.84 -3.63 2.58
CA SER A 86 20.85 -2.87 1.84
C SER A 86 20.35 -2.64 0.42
N LEU A 87 19.94 -1.41 0.13
CA LEU A 87 19.52 -0.92 -1.20
C LEU A 87 20.70 -0.84 -2.18
N ALA A 88 21.93 -1.08 -1.71
CA ALA A 88 23.15 -0.98 -2.52
C ALA A 88 23.39 -2.18 -3.45
N ALA A 89 22.72 -3.31 -3.23
CA ALA A 89 22.88 -4.45 -4.14
C ALA A 89 22.08 -4.22 -5.43
N PRO A 90 22.66 -4.52 -6.61
CA PRO A 90 21.95 -4.39 -7.87
C PRO A 90 20.72 -5.30 -7.89
N SER A 91 19.59 -4.75 -8.33
CA SER A 91 18.37 -5.50 -8.59
C SER A 91 17.87 -5.13 -9.99
N ALA A 92 17.26 -6.09 -10.69
CA ALA A 92 16.53 -5.76 -11.90
C ALA A 92 15.38 -4.81 -11.54
N SER A 93 15.02 -3.91 -12.44
CA SER A 93 13.92 -2.97 -12.21
C SER A 93 12.96 -2.92 -13.39
N PHE A 94 11.69 -2.63 -13.11
CA PHE A 94 10.67 -2.49 -14.13
C PHE A 94 9.65 -1.41 -13.78
N LEU A 95 9.09 -0.76 -14.80
CA LEU A 95 8.00 0.19 -14.61
C LEU A 95 6.70 -0.57 -14.41
N ILE A 96 6.02 -0.32 -13.30
CA ILE A 96 4.69 -0.84 -13.07
C ILE A 96 3.71 0.02 -13.87
N GLU A 97 2.95 -0.62 -14.74
CA GLU A 97 1.90 0.04 -15.53
C GLU A 97 0.50 -0.43 -15.16
N THR A 98 0.39 -1.65 -14.63
CA THR A 98 -0.89 -2.21 -14.18
C THR A 98 -0.74 -2.75 -12.77
N LEU A 99 -1.70 -2.41 -11.91
CA LEU A 99 -1.85 -2.95 -10.58
C LEU A 99 -3.23 -3.62 -10.49
N ASN A 100 -3.24 -4.93 -10.30
CA ASN A 100 -4.46 -5.73 -10.18
C ASN A 100 -4.67 -6.21 -8.75
N MET A 101 -5.93 -6.23 -8.32
CA MET A 101 -6.33 -6.69 -7.00
C MET A 101 -7.45 -7.72 -7.11
N ASN A 102 -7.28 -8.88 -6.49
CA ASN A 102 -8.28 -9.93 -6.46
C ASN A 102 -8.43 -10.51 -5.05
N LEU A 103 -9.65 -10.70 -4.58
CA LEU A 103 -9.92 -11.42 -3.34
C LEU A 103 -9.80 -12.92 -3.59
N LEU A 104 -9.05 -13.60 -2.75
CA LEU A 104 -8.89 -15.05 -2.76
C LEU A 104 -9.96 -15.70 -1.87
N GLY A 105 -10.27 -16.98 -2.13
CA GLY A 105 -11.31 -17.71 -1.40
C GLY A 105 -11.06 -17.86 0.11
N ASN A 106 -9.84 -17.60 0.58
CA ASN A 106 -9.47 -17.60 1.99
C ASN A 106 -9.54 -16.20 2.65
N GLY A 107 -10.07 -15.19 1.96
CA GLY A 107 -10.16 -13.81 2.45
C GLY A 107 -8.86 -13.00 2.34
N SER A 108 -7.79 -13.58 1.80
CA SER A 108 -6.57 -12.83 1.45
C SER A 108 -6.77 -12.10 0.12
N VAL A 109 -5.95 -11.07 -0.11
CA VAL A 109 -5.91 -10.28 -1.33
C VAL A 109 -4.66 -10.62 -2.11
N ARG A 110 -4.82 -10.99 -3.38
CA ARG A 110 -3.74 -11.08 -4.36
C ARG A 110 -3.57 -9.72 -5.03
N LEU A 111 -2.42 -9.10 -4.78
CA LEU A 111 -1.95 -7.89 -5.44
C LEU A 111 -0.96 -8.28 -6.54
N SER A 112 -1.13 -7.74 -7.75
CA SER A 112 -0.25 -8.05 -8.88
C SER A 112 0.25 -6.78 -9.55
N PHE A 113 1.57 -6.65 -9.66
CA PHE A 113 2.27 -5.53 -10.27
C PHE A 113 2.83 -5.97 -11.62
N ILE A 114 2.40 -5.33 -12.70
CA ILE A 114 2.64 -5.81 -14.06
C ILE A 114 3.22 -4.67 -14.91
N ASN A 115 4.22 -4.99 -15.75
CA ASN A 115 4.77 -4.04 -16.72
C ASN A 115 3.89 -3.91 -17.99
N GLY A 116 4.10 -2.90 -18.82
CA GLY A 116 3.23 -2.59 -19.97
C GLY A 116 3.08 -3.73 -20.97
N ASP A 117 4.18 -4.42 -21.24
CA ASP A 117 4.32 -5.55 -22.15
C ASP A 117 3.98 -6.91 -21.49
N ARG A 118 3.54 -6.90 -20.22
CA ARG A 118 3.08 -8.06 -19.43
C ARG A 118 4.08 -9.21 -19.32
N GLN A 119 5.36 -8.93 -19.56
CA GLN A 119 6.43 -9.91 -19.44
C GLN A 119 6.91 -10.08 -18.00
N GLN A 120 6.70 -9.09 -17.15
CA GLN A 120 7.07 -9.10 -15.74
C GLN A 120 5.82 -8.91 -14.89
N GLU A 121 5.62 -9.83 -13.96
CA GLU A 121 4.57 -9.78 -12.95
C GLU A 121 5.20 -10.05 -11.59
N VAL A 122 4.87 -9.22 -10.59
CA VAL A 122 5.13 -9.54 -9.18
C VAL A 122 3.81 -9.75 -8.48
N ILE A 123 3.71 -10.83 -7.72
CA ILE A 123 2.52 -11.20 -6.97
C ILE A 123 2.84 -11.08 -5.49
N LEU A 124 2.00 -10.35 -4.76
CA LEU A 124 2.04 -10.25 -3.31
C LEU A 124 0.68 -10.67 -2.77
N VAL A 125 0.66 -11.62 -1.83
CA VAL A 125 -0.56 -12.07 -1.16
C VAL A 125 -0.58 -11.51 0.24
N LEU A 126 -1.61 -10.72 0.55
CA LEU A 126 -1.74 -9.98 1.79
C LEU A 126 -3.11 -10.24 2.41
N THR A 127 -3.22 -10.23 3.72
CA THR A 127 -4.50 -9.98 4.38
C THR A 127 -4.97 -8.55 4.11
N ILE A 128 -6.26 -8.26 4.33
CA ILE A 128 -6.79 -6.89 4.21
C ILE A 128 -6.08 -5.93 5.16
N SER A 129 -5.77 -6.38 6.38
CA SER A 129 -5.00 -5.61 7.36
C SER A 129 -3.59 -5.27 6.87
N GLU A 130 -2.90 -6.22 6.23
CA GLU A 130 -1.58 -5.97 5.65
C GLU A 130 -1.65 -5.06 4.42
N LEU A 131 -2.69 -5.17 3.59
CA LEU A 131 -2.94 -4.24 2.48
C LEU A 131 -3.16 -2.80 2.99
N HIS A 132 -3.95 -2.63 4.05
CA HIS A 132 -4.15 -1.33 4.69
C HIS A 132 -2.83 -0.74 5.22
N LYS A 133 -2.00 -1.55 5.91
CA LYS A 133 -0.67 -1.13 6.36
C LYS A 133 0.23 -0.75 5.19
N LEU A 134 0.28 -1.57 4.14
CA LEU A 134 1.10 -1.31 2.96
C LEU A 134 0.73 0.03 2.33
N LEU A 135 -0.55 0.34 2.23
CA LEU A 135 -1.02 1.62 1.70
C LEU A 135 -0.66 2.81 2.57
N ALA A 136 -0.85 2.69 3.89
CA ALA A 136 -0.44 3.74 4.81
C ALA A 136 1.06 4.05 4.68
N GLU A 137 1.89 3.01 4.56
CA GLU A 137 3.33 3.15 4.34
C GLU A 137 3.65 3.77 2.96
N MET A 138 2.97 3.34 1.89
CA MET A 138 3.14 3.95 0.57
C MET A 138 2.84 5.43 0.59
N LEU A 139 1.72 5.83 1.20
CA LEU A 139 1.29 7.22 1.31
C LEU A 139 2.25 8.05 2.17
N ALA A 140 2.72 7.50 3.30
CA ALA A 140 3.71 8.17 4.14
C ALA A 140 5.04 8.41 3.42
N LYS A 141 5.44 7.56 2.46
CA LYS A 141 6.65 7.77 1.65
C LYS A 141 6.48 8.82 0.56
N VAL A 142 5.25 9.13 0.18
CA VAL A 142 4.93 10.04 -0.93
C VAL A 142 4.00 11.17 -0.46
N GLU A 143 4.23 11.69 0.74
CA GLU A 143 3.43 12.78 1.33
C GLU A 143 3.33 14.00 0.38
N ASP A 144 4.42 14.32 -0.33
CA ASP A 144 4.49 15.39 -1.34
C ASP A 144 3.56 15.16 -2.55
N TRP A 145 3.02 13.95 -2.71
CA TRP A 145 2.11 13.62 -3.80
C TRP A 145 0.67 14.05 -3.56
N ASP A 146 0.35 14.62 -2.40
CA ASP A 146 -0.99 15.13 -2.06
C ASP A 146 -2.08 14.07 -2.34
N LEU A 147 -1.81 12.84 -1.92
CA LEU A 147 -2.69 11.69 -2.10
C LEU A 147 -3.46 11.41 -0.81
N ILE A 148 -4.77 11.24 -0.94
CA ILE A 148 -5.65 10.98 0.20
C ILE A 148 -5.73 9.46 0.42
N ASN A 149 -5.66 9.03 1.68
CA ASN A 149 -5.92 7.64 2.03
C ASN A 149 -7.43 7.35 1.95
N PRO A 150 -7.92 6.55 0.98
CA PRO A 150 -9.34 6.24 0.84
C PRO A 150 -9.88 5.35 1.97
N TRP A 151 -9.00 4.78 2.80
CA TRP A 151 -9.36 3.94 3.94
C TRP A 151 -9.53 4.71 5.26
N MET A 152 -9.13 5.99 5.31
CA MET A 152 -9.37 6.83 6.49
C MET A 152 -10.75 7.48 6.39
N PRO A 153 -11.61 7.36 7.42
CA PRO A 153 -12.82 8.16 7.49
C PRO A 153 -12.41 9.61 7.74
N ASP A 154 -12.55 10.45 6.70
CA ASP A 154 -12.46 11.91 6.78
C ASP A 154 -11.15 12.47 7.39
N ALA A 155 -10.15 12.70 6.53
CA ALA A 155 -9.57 14.03 6.52
C ALA A 155 -10.55 14.94 5.78
N LEU A 156 -11.62 15.37 6.48
CA LEU A 156 -12.52 16.41 6.00
C LEU A 156 -11.66 17.57 5.48
N GLY A 157 -11.99 18.06 4.29
CA GLY A 157 -11.40 19.26 3.71
C GLY A 157 -11.46 20.48 4.64
N PRO A 158 -10.89 21.62 4.22
CA PRO A 158 -10.67 22.78 5.07
C PRO A 158 -12.01 23.38 5.54
N GLY A 159 -12.49 22.90 6.68
CA GLY A 159 -13.69 23.37 7.38
C GLY A 159 -13.51 23.35 8.91
N GLY A 160 -12.33 23.00 9.41
CA GLY A 160 -11.95 23.15 10.81
C GLY A 160 -11.62 24.59 11.15
N SER A 161 -12.65 25.41 11.36
CA SER A 161 -12.50 26.71 12.01
C SER A 161 -13.60 26.93 13.02
N GLY A 162 -13.18 27.18 14.27
CA GLY A 162 -13.93 28.03 15.18
C GLY A 162 -14.52 27.34 16.41
N LEU A 163 -13.67 27.23 17.45
CA LEU A 163 -13.98 27.70 18.81
C LEU A 163 -15.30 27.25 19.45
N HIS A 164 -15.22 26.30 20.37
CA HIS A 164 -16.04 26.39 21.59
C HIS A 164 -15.11 26.44 22.80
N ALA A 165 -14.98 27.66 23.31
CA ALA A 165 -14.35 27.97 24.58
C ALA A 165 -15.17 27.40 25.75
N LEU A 166 -14.43 26.96 26.76
CA LEU A 166 -14.88 26.57 28.08
C LEU A 166 -15.73 27.66 28.75
N HIS A 167 -16.76 27.25 29.49
CA HIS A 167 -17.31 27.98 30.63
C HIS A 167 -17.61 26.98 31.75
#